data_AF-A0A7Y4R922-F1
#
_entry.id   AF-A0A7Y4R922-F1
#
_cell.length_a   1.000
_cell.length_b   1.000
_cell.length_c   1.000
_cell.angle_alpha   90.00
_cell.angle_beta   90.00
_cell.angle_gamma   90.00
#
_symmetry.space_group_name_H-M   'P 1'
#
loop_
_entity.id
_entity.type
_entity.pdbx_description
1 polymer ?
#
loop_
_entity_poly.entity_id
_entity_poly.type
_entity_poly.pdbx_seq_one_letter_code
_entity_poly.pdbx_strand_id
1 'polypeptide(L)'
;MTDLEGRVLAGLKKGGSAHPLELLMSLFEADRDAFYQLATEKPAHSLGAHVRKLADLAHMVRRAVRESYSITENGTGAAMTTVSGVNIAIPADLVVRARHFMRTIDGKQTDPRPGKDYEGTEISRAEARFRLGDETDWAVERDKLNARRDAKPMVLRVSQEDLNHLLIQPAYVTHELLHCVRKTVLAPEHTFKGLKRGNDAPNRLNGGWAFCAKPRKAYHNDGTPFPAPDNMVFVVYADKEQHVFDWDWVKEDPNEPGYPLDRQLRFEDEVAHERDTVIELPKKIQPGSLDPSKACYSSLGDCIFCYVADDEAFAERINSDLTVFRKLGADDFVGFKVKNVLRIVRQDKSVRLADAPGLAVSVDAVLLATLKLHQDASVQVYILLIRALIGIGASPTVRLPEDARKAISAR
;
A
#
# COMPACT_ATOMS: atom_id res chain seq x y z
N MET A 1 48.13 12.89 -8.21
CA MET A 1 46.83 13.25 -7.62
C MET A 1 45.94 13.70 -8.76
N THR A 2 44.76 13.09 -8.89
CA THR A 2 43.73 13.60 -9.80
C THR A 2 43.22 14.95 -9.25
N ASP A 3 42.62 15.78 -10.11
CA ASP A 3 42.02 17.07 -9.71
C ASP A 3 41.00 16.88 -8.56
N LEU A 4 40.17 15.84 -8.65
CA LEU A 4 39.21 15.46 -7.62
C LEU A 4 39.86 15.07 -6.28
N GLU A 5 40.95 14.29 -6.29
CA GLU A 5 41.64 13.91 -5.06
C GLU A 5 42.19 15.14 -4.33
N GLY A 6 42.73 16.10 -5.08
CA GLY A 6 43.19 17.38 -4.54
C GLY A 6 42.05 18.19 -3.91
N ARG A 7 40.91 18.30 -4.60
CA ARG A 7 39.71 19.00 -4.11
C ARG A 7 39.12 18.36 -2.86
N VAL A 8 39.01 17.03 -2.85
CA VAL A 8 38.56 16.26 -1.68
C VAL A 8 39.49 16.55 -0.50
N LEU A 9 40.81 16.36 -0.67
CA LEU A 9 41.78 16.59 0.40
C LEU A 9 41.81 18.05 0.90
N ALA A 10 41.54 19.03 0.02
CA ALA A 10 41.43 20.43 0.40
C ALA A 10 40.16 20.74 1.20
N GLY A 11 39.04 20.10 0.87
CA GLY A 11 37.76 20.23 1.58
C GLY A 11 37.76 19.54 2.96
N LEU A 12 38.60 18.52 3.15
CA LEU A 12 38.83 17.90 4.45
C LEU A 12 39.74 18.81 5.29
N LYS A 13 39.18 19.51 6.30
CA LYS A 13 39.98 20.32 7.23
C LYS A 13 41.12 19.47 7.83
N LYS A 14 42.33 20.02 7.93
CA LYS A 14 43.48 19.37 8.61
C LYS A 14 43.15 19.14 10.09
N GLY A 15 42.57 17.99 10.43
CA GLY A 15 42.27 17.67 11.82
C GLY A 15 41.74 16.27 12.03
N GLY A 16 42.55 15.44 12.69
CA GLY A 16 42.13 14.29 13.51
C GLY A 16 41.33 13.16 12.85
N SER A 17 41.15 12.07 13.61
CA SER A 17 40.38 10.88 13.27
C SER A 17 38.87 11.13 13.25
N ALA A 18 38.39 12.06 12.43
CA ALA A 18 36.96 12.35 12.33
C ALA A 18 36.19 11.20 11.67
N HIS A 19 34.90 11.08 12.01
CA HIS A 19 34.05 10.02 11.47
C HIS A 19 33.84 10.21 9.95
N PRO A 20 33.84 9.16 9.12
CA PRO A 20 33.72 9.29 7.65
C PRO A 20 32.50 10.10 7.18
N LEU A 21 31.35 9.97 7.85
CA LEU A 21 30.15 10.75 7.53
C LEU A 21 30.34 12.25 7.81
N GLU A 22 31.06 12.62 8.86
CA GLU A 22 31.37 14.01 9.18
C GLU A 22 32.29 14.63 8.14
N LEU A 23 33.29 13.87 7.69
CA LEU A 23 34.19 14.27 6.61
C LEU A 23 33.42 14.48 5.31
N LEU A 24 32.45 13.62 5.00
CA LEU A 24 31.60 13.74 3.82
C LEU A 24 30.68 14.97 3.87
N MET A 25 30.06 15.24 5.04
CA MET A 25 29.26 16.46 5.25
C MET A 25 30.13 17.72 5.12
N SER A 26 31.34 17.69 5.68
CA SER A 26 32.29 18.81 5.60
C SER A 26 32.77 19.04 4.15
N LEU A 27 33.00 17.97 3.39
CA LEU A 27 33.29 18.05 1.96
C LEU A 27 32.14 18.70 1.21
N PHE A 28 30.89 18.31 1.46
CA PHE A 28 29.73 18.92 0.81
C PHE A 28 29.59 20.42 1.14
N GLU A 29 29.85 20.82 2.39
CA GLU A 29 29.82 22.22 2.81
C GLU A 29 30.95 23.05 2.17
N ALA A 30 32.14 22.47 1.99
CA ALA A 30 33.31 23.17 1.45
C ALA A 30 33.36 23.18 -0.09
N ASP A 31 33.02 22.05 -0.72
CA ASP A 31 33.04 21.85 -2.17
C ASP A 31 31.93 20.85 -2.56
N ARG A 32 30.74 21.40 -2.75
CA ARG A 32 29.52 20.67 -3.14
C ARG A 32 29.72 19.82 -4.40
N ASP A 33 30.42 20.35 -5.40
CA ASP A 33 30.62 19.64 -6.66
C ASP A 33 31.59 18.46 -6.50
N ALA A 34 32.67 18.61 -5.71
CA ALA A 34 33.57 17.50 -5.41
C ALA A 34 32.84 16.37 -4.65
N PHE A 35 31.92 16.70 -3.74
CA PHE A 35 31.06 15.70 -3.10
C PHE A 35 30.23 14.92 -4.14
N TYR A 36 29.56 15.61 -5.07
CA TYR A 36 28.73 14.94 -6.07
C TYR A 36 29.54 14.12 -7.07
N GLN A 37 30.73 14.60 -7.46
CA GLN A 37 31.64 13.82 -8.30
C GLN A 37 32.06 12.55 -7.58
N LEU A 38 32.45 12.66 -6.31
CA LEU A 38 32.84 11.54 -5.46
C LEU A 38 31.70 10.50 -5.31
N ALA A 39 30.45 10.96 -5.25
CA ALA A 39 29.25 10.12 -5.13
C ALA A 39 28.76 9.50 -6.45
N THR A 40 29.24 9.96 -7.61
CA THR A 40 28.76 9.52 -8.93
C THR A 40 29.82 8.81 -9.75
N GLU A 41 31.10 9.09 -9.50
CA GLU A 41 32.21 8.48 -10.21
C GLU A 41 32.72 7.24 -9.47
N LYS A 42 33.06 6.18 -10.23
CA LYS A 42 33.76 5.04 -9.64
C LYS A 42 35.16 5.51 -9.25
N PRO A 43 35.57 5.37 -7.97
CA PRO A 43 36.88 5.81 -7.55
C PRO A 43 37.96 5.07 -8.36
N ALA A 44 38.88 5.81 -8.98
CA ALA A 44 40.00 5.22 -9.69
C ALA A 44 40.87 4.40 -8.71
N HIS A 45 41.43 3.28 -9.18
CA HIS A 45 42.31 2.44 -8.36
C HIS A 45 43.52 3.21 -7.78
N SER A 46 43.92 4.31 -8.42
CA SER A 46 45.00 5.19 -8.02
C SER A 46 44.70 6.11 -6.83
N LEU A 47 43.43 6.23 -6.38
CA LEU A 47 43.07 7.08 -5.24
C LEU A 47 43.60 6.52 -3.92
N GLY A 48 44.02 7.39 -3.01
CA GLY A 48 44.39 7.01 -1.65
C GLY A 48 43.28 6.24 -0.93
N ALA A 49 43.66 5.28 -0.07
CA ALA A 49 42.71 4.41 0.64
C ALA A 49 41.65 5.17 1.45
N HIS A 50 42.00 6.34 1.97
CA HIS A 50 41.08 7.21 2.71
C HIS A 50 40.00 7.80 1.80
N VAL A 51 40.38 8.35 0.64
CA VAL A 51 39.45 8.93 -0.34
C VAL A 51 38.53 7.85 -0.92
N ARG A 52 39.03 6.63 -1.12
CA ARG A 52 38.19 5.49 -1.54
C ARG A 52 37.09 5.17 -0.53
N LYS A 53 37.41 5.12 0.77
CA LYS A 53 36.39 4.90 1.82
C LYS A 53 35.32 6.00 1.83
N LEU A 54 35.71 7.25 1.60
CA LEU A 54 34.75 8.36 1.47
C LEU A 54 33.90 8.23 0.20
N ALA A 55 34.48 7.79 -0.91
CA ALA A 55 33.75 7.50 -2.14
C ALA A 55 32.71 6.41 -1.93
N ASP A 56 33.08 5.29 -1.31
CA ASP A 56 32.15 4.21 -1.00
C ASP A 56 30.97 4.70 -0.15
N LEU A 57 31.25 5.53 0.87
CA LEU A 57 30.20 6.15 1.68
C LEU A 57 29.33 7.14 0.87
N ALA A 58 29.93 7.94 0.00
CA ALA A 58 29.21 8.86 -0.88
C ALA A 58 28.27 8.11 -1.84
N HIS A 59 28.70 6.97 -2.38
CA HIS A 59 27.87 6.05 -3.18
C HIS A 59 26.71 5.48 -2.37
N MET A 60 26.94 5.05 -1.12
CA MET A 60 25.87 4.58 -0.24
C MET A 60 24.86 5.70 0.09
N VAL A 61 25.33 6.94 0.30
CA VAL A 61 24.46 8.10 0.51
C VAL A 61 23.63 8.41 -0.75
N ARG A 62 24.24 8.40 -1.94
CA ARG A 62 23.50 8.54 -3.22
C ARG A 62 22.42 7.49 -3.35
N ARG A 63 22.75 6.23 -3.06
CA ARG A 63 21.80 5.12 -3.10
C ARG A 63 20.64 5.34 -2.11
N ALA A 64 20.94 5.76 -0.89
CA ALA A 64 19.93 6.08 0.11
C ALA A 64 18.96 7.18 -0.34
N VAL A 65 19.46 8.24 -0.96
CA VAL A 65 18.60 9.30 -1.53
C VAL A 65 17.70 8.74 -2.64
N ARG A 66 18.25 7.94 -3.56
CA ARG A 66 17.50 7.41 -4.72
C ARG A 66 16.48 6.34 -4.36
N GLU A 67 16.76 5.51 -3.35
CA GLU A 67 15.88 4.41 -2.92
C GLU A 67 14.88 4.83 -1.85
N SER A 68 14.89 6.10 -1.43
CA SER A 68 14.32 6.54 -0.15
C SER A 68 15.01 5.90 1.06
N TYR A 69 15.04 6.65 2.17
CA TYR A 69 15.72 6.26 3.38
C TYR A 69 14.91 6.65 4.62
N SER A 70 15.13 5.93 5.72
CA SER A 70 14.67 6.29 7.07
C SER A 70 15.88 6.44 7.99
N ILE A 71 15.79 7.34 8.98
CA ILE A 71 16.82 7.51 10.01
C ILE A 71 16.17 7.22 11.36
N THR A 72 16.54 6.09 11.96
CA THR A 72 15.98 5.61 13.24
C THR A 72 17.03 5.76 14.33
N GLU A 73 16.70 6.48 15.40
CA GLU A 73 17.59 6.63 16.55
C GLU A 73 17.66 5.35 17.38
N ASN A 74 18.84 5.08 17.93
CA ASN A 74 19.07 4.09 18.97
C ASN A 74 19.84 4.76 20.11
N GLY A 75 19.87 4.16 21.31
CA GLY A 75 20.50 4.78 22.48
C GLY A 75 21.99 5.15 22.33
N THR A 76 22.64 4.75 21.24
CA THR A 76 24.05 5.04 20.91
C THR A 76 24.23 5.93 19.67
N GLY A 77 23.15 6.34 18.99
CA GLY A 77 23.21 7.05 17.72
C GLY A 77 21.96 6.90 16.86
N ALA A 78 22.14 6.71 15.57
CA ALA A 78 21.08 6.36 14.65
C ALA A 78 21.58 5.42 13.54
N ALA A 79 20.64 4.76 12.88
CA ALA A 79 20.89 4.00 11.66
C ALA A 79 20.08 4.62 10.52
N MET A 80 20.75 4.91 9.41
CA MET A 80 20.06 5.24 8.17
C MET A 80 19.89 3.97 7.34
N THR A 81 18.64 3.59 7.07
CA THR A 81 18.30 2.37 6.34
C THR A 81 17.59 2.70 5.03
N THR A 82 18.03 2.07 3.94
CA THR A 82 17.37 2.15 2.63
C THR A 82 16.41 1.00 2.43
N VAL A 83 15.54 1.10 1.42
CA VAL A 83 14.59 0.02 1.06
C VAL A 83 15.31 -1.29 0.73
N SER A 84 16.50 -1.22 0.13
CA SER A 84 17.31 -2.41 -0.19
C SER A 84 18.12 -2.96 0.99
N GLY A 85 17.93 -2.43 2.20
CA GLY A 85 18.60 -2.90 3.41
C GLY A 85 20.01 -2.36 3.62
N VAL A 86 20.46 -1.37 2.85
CA VAL A 86 21.74 -0.69 3.12
C VAL A 86 21.61 0.08 4.44
N ASN A 87 22.56 -0.13 5.34
CA ASN A 87 22.57 0.50 6.65
C ASN A 87 23.83 1.36 6.82
N ILE A 88 23.64 2.65 7.14
CA ILE A 88 24.71 3.60 7.46
C ILE A 88 24.56 4.01 8.92
N ALA A 89 25.54 3.64 9.75
CA ALA A 89 25.58 4.04 11.15
C ALA A 89 25.90 5.54 11.28
N ILE A 90 25.14 6.22 12.14
CA ILE A 90 25.29 7.66 12.44
C ILE A 90 25.58 7.80 13.93
N PRO A 91 26.76 8.31 14.32
CA PRO A 91 27.07 8.65 15.70
C PRO A 91 26.05 9.62 16.31
N ALA A 92 25.77 9.48 17.62
CA ALA A 92 24.76 10.29 18.33
C ALA A 92 24.95 11.80 18.18
N ASP A 93 26.19 12.26 18.20
CA ASP A 93 26.57 13.66 18.04
C ASP A 93 26.36 14.19 16.60
N LEU A 94 26.24 13.30 15.61
CA LEU A 94 26.05 13.66 14.21
C LEU A 94 24.61 13.55 13.71
N VAL A 95 23.69 12.95 14.48
CA VAL A 95 22.32 12.63 14.01
C VAL A 95 21.58 13.86 13.45
N VAL A 96 21.61 14.98 14.18
CA VAL A 96 20.92 16.21 13.76
C VAL A 96 21.51 16.77 12.47
N ARG A 97 22.84 16.83 12.37
CA ARG A 97 23.54 17.35 11.19
C ARG A 97 23.38 16.42 9.98
N ALA A 98 23.43 15.11 10.19
CA ALA A 98 23.17 14.10 9.17
C ALA A 98 21.76 14.20 8.60
N ARG A 99 20.73 14.39 9.44
CA ARG A 99 19.36 14.64 8.97
C ARG A 99 19.25 15.89 8.10
N HIS A 100 19.88 16.97 8.52
CA HIS A 100 19.89 18.21 7.75
C HIS A 100 20.60 18.02 6.41
N PHE A 101 21.80 17.43 6.42
CA PHE A 101 22.56 17.09 5.22
C PHE A 101 21.74 16.24 4.23
N MET A 102 21.15 15.14 4.71
CA MET A 102 20.36 14.24 3.88
C MET A 102 19.13 14.94 3.27
N ARG A 103 18.42 15.79 4.02
CA ARG A 103 17.29 16.58 3.48
C ARG A 103 17.74 17.58 2.41
N THR A 104 18.89 18.21 2.61
CA THR A 104 19.45 19.19 1.66
C THR A 104 19.84 18.53 0.34
N ILE A 105 20.51 17.38 0.37
CA ILE A 105 20.93 16.69 -0.88
C ILE A 105 19.79 15.94 -1.58
N ASP A 106 18.76 15.51 -0.83
CA ASP A 106 17.53 14.91 -1.37
C ASP A 106 16.63 15.96 -2.04
N GLY A 107 16.93 17.25 -1.88
CA GLY A 107 16.13 18.34 -2.46
C GLY A 107 14.72 18.43 -1.87
N LYS A 108 14.44 17.73 -0.77
CA LYS A 108 13.17 17.75 -0.02
C LYS A 108 13.16 18.83 1.05
N GLN A 109 13.96 19.90 0.90
CA GLN A 109 13.74 21.07 1.74
C GLN A 109 12.31 21.56 1.48
N THR A 110 11.48 21.47 2.50
CA THR A 110 10.21 22.19 2.53
C THR A 110 10.56 23.64 2.78
N ASP A 111 10.64 24.48 1.74
CA ASP A 111 10.49 25.91 1.98
C ASP A 111 9.08 26.11 2.58
N PRO A 112 8.92 26.85 3.69
CA PRO A 112 7.61 27.16 4.24
C PRO A 112 6.73 28.00 3.26
N ARG A 113 7.27 28.45 2.13
CA ARG A 113 6.52 29.14 1.08
C ARG A 113 5.75 28.15 0.18
N PRO A 114 4.44 28.38 -0.08
CA PRO A 114 3.67 27.55 -1.00
C PRO A 114 4.08 27.85 -2.46
N GLY A 115 4.84 26.95 -3.05
CA GLY A 115 5.29 27.00 -4.44
C GLY A 115 6.41 25.98 -4.63
N LYS A 116 6.53 25.34 -5.81
CA LYS A 116 7.62 24.40 -6.04
C LYS A 116 8.96 25.16 -6.04
N ASP A 117 9.85 24.78 -5.15
CA ASP A 117 11.24 25.24 -5.10
C ASP A 117 12.02 24.67 -6.30
N TYR A 118 11.76 25.20 -7.49
CA TYR A 118 12.69 25.17 -8.61
C TYR A 118 12.90 26.61 -9.05
N GLU A 119 13.31 27.48 -8.12
CA GLU A 119 14.05 28.67 -8.52
C GLU A 119 15.34 28.16 -9.18
N GLY A 120 15.53 28.50 -10.46
CA GLY A 120 16.55 27.97 -11.38
C GLY A 120 17.99 28.22 -10.93
N THR A 121 18.41 27.56 -9.86
CA THR A 121 19.79 27.50 -9.42
C THR A 121 20.53 26.57 -10.37
N GLU A 122 21.57 27.10 -11.00
CA GLU A 122 22.45 26.30 -11.84
C GLU A 122 23.12 25.22 -10.98
N ILE A 123 22.89 23.95 -11.32
CA ILE A 123 23.52 22.81 -10.65
C ILE A 123 24.64 22.25 -11.51
N SER A 124 25.66 21.67 -10.87
CA SER A 124 26.73 21.03 -11.61
C SER A 124 26.26 19.75 -12.30
N ARG A 125 27.02 19.31 -13.31
CA ARG A 125 26.77 18.04 -14.02
C ARG A 125 26.80 16.84 -13.06
N ALA A 126 27.71 16.86 -12.08
CA ALA A 126 27.80 15.81 -11.08
C ALA A 126 26.57 15.80 -10.15
N GLU A 127 26.06 16.98 -9.77
CA GLU A 127 24.82 17.09 -9.00
C GLU A 127 23.61 16.57 -9.80
N ALA A 128 23.51 16.91 -11.08
CA ALA A 128 22.47 16.38 -11.96
C ALA A 128 22.54 14.85 -12.03
N ARG A 129 23.74 14.26 -12.19
CA ARG A 129 23.94 12.80 -12.19
C ARG A 129 23.62 12.14 -10.85
N PHE A 130 23.90 12.83 -9.75
CA PHE A 130 23.57 12.36 -8.40
C PHE A 130 22.06 12.20 -8.26
N ARG A 131 21.29 13.22 -8.68
CA ARG A 131 19.83 13.28 -8.54
C ARG A 131 19.08 12.46 -9.59
N LEU A 132 19.47 12.56 -10.86
CA LEU A 132 18.71 12.04 -12.01
C LEU A 132 19.22 10.68 -12.53
N GLY A 133 20.39 10.21 -12.08
CA GLY A 133 21.02 8.99 -12.61
C GLY A 133 22.04 9.30 -13.72
N ASP A 134 22.52 8.28 -14.41
CA ASP A 134 23.53 8.47 -15.46
C ASP A 134 22.91 9.06 -16.73
N GLU A 135 23.68 9.88 -17.44
CA GLU A 135 23.19 10.63 -18.60
C GLU A 135 22.73 9.75 -19.76
N THR A 136 23.33 8.57 -19.89
CA THR A 136 22.90 7.55 -20.85
C THR A 136 21.45 7.14 -20.64
N ASP A 137 20.96 7.25 -19.40
CA ASP A 137 19.63 6.85 -19.02
C ASP A 137 18.65 8.03 -19.05
N TRP A 138 19.14 9.27 -19.09
CA TRP A 138 18.28 10.46 -19.03
C TRP A 138 17.29 10.56 -20.19
N ALA A 139 17.72 10.21 -21.41
CA ALA A 139 16.83 10.18 -22.56
C ALA A 139 15.73 9.13 -22.36
N VAL A 140 16.10 7.93 -21.91
CA VAL A 140 15.17 6.84 -21.61
C VAL A 140 14.20 7.21 -20.49
N GLU A 141 14.67 7.80 -19.40
CA GLU A 141 13.83 8.25 -18.29
C GLU A 141 12.93 9.42 -18.69
N ARG A 142 13.42 10.33 -19.53
CA ARG A 142 12.60 11.41 -20.11
C ARG A 142 11.51 10.87 -21.03
N ASP A 143 11.84 9.89 -21.86
CA ASP A 143 10.88 9.23 -22.75
C ASP A 143 9.85 8.44 -21.94
N LYS A 144 10.26 7.75 -20.86
CA LYS A 144 9.33 7.12 -19.90
C LYS A 144 8.41 8.15 -19.25
N LEU A 145 8.94 9.30 -18.81
CA LEU A 145 8.14 10.37 -18.21
C LEU A 145 7.17 11.00 -19.22
N ASN A 146 7.60 11.23 -20.45
CA ASN A 146 6.75 11.73 -21.53
C ASN A 146 5.66 10.72 -21.87
N ALA A 147 6.02 9.44 -22.04
CA ALA A 147 5.06 8.36 -22.29
C ALA A 147 4.03 8.23 -21.15
N ARG A 148 4.46 8.38 -19.89
CA ARG A 148 3.56 8.43 -18.73
C ARG A 148 2.63 9.63 -18.77
N ARG A 149 3.15 10.82 -19.09
CA ARG A 149 2.37 12.06 -19.18
C ARG A 149 1.33 12.00 -20.29
N ASP A 150 1.68 11.36 -21.40
CA ASP A 150 0.82 11.24 -22.57
C ASP A 150 -0.15 10.05 -22.45
N ALA A 151 0.13 9.09 -21.57
CA ALA A 151 -0.77 7.99 -21.25
C ALA A 151 -2.02 8.51 -20.53
N LYS A 152 -3.19 8.12 -21.02
CA LYS A 152 -4.45 8.42 -20.33
C LYS A 152 -4.46 7.71 -18.96
N PRO A 153 -4.81 8.42 -17.88
CA PRO A 153 -4.88 7.82 -16.56
C PRO A 153 -5.91 6.69 -16.54
N MET A 154 -5.64 5.66 -15.74
CA MET A 154 -6.65 4.66 -15.40
C MET A 154 -7.66 5.30 -14.45
N VAL A 155 -8.95 5.24 -14.80
CA VAL A 155 -10.01 5.85 -14.00
C VAL A 155 -10.81 4.76 -13.34
N LEU A 156 -10.56 4.57 -12.05
CA LEU A 156 -11.32 3.66 -11.21
C LEU A 156 -12.65 4.29 -10.79
N ARG A 157 -13.68 3.46 -10.60
CA ARG A 157 -15.02 3.88 -10.20
C ARG A 157 -15.55 3.02 -9.06
N VAL A 158 -16.50 3.56 -8.30
CA VAL A 158 -17.28 2.76 -7.33
C VAL A 158 -18.70 2.68 -7.86
N SER A 159 -19.30 1.49 -7.83
CA SER A 159 -20.67 1.31 -8.29
C SER A 159 -21.67 2.03 -7.38
N GLN A 160 -22.83 2.40 -7.92
CA GLN A 160 -23.89 3.00 -7.09
C GLN A 160 -24.41 2.01 -6.04
N GLU A 161 -24.39 0.71 -6.33
CA GLU A 161 -24.73 -0.36 -5.38
C GLU A 161 -23.78 -0.31 -4.17
N ASP A 162 -22.46 -0.33 -4.40
CA ASP A 162 -21.47 -0.31 -3.33
C ASP A 162 -21.48 1.01 -2.55
N LEU A 163 -21.73 2.14 -3.22
CA LEU A 163 -21.92 3.44 -2.55
C LEU A 163 -23.15 3.43 -1.63
N ASN A 164 -24.24 2.76 -2.01
CA ASN A 164 -25.43 2.64 -1.17
C ASN A 164 -25.17 1.71 0.04
N HIS A 165 -24.32 0.69 -0.12
CA HIS A 165 -23.94 -0.18 0.99
C HIS A 165 -23.20 0.55 2.10
N LEU A 166 -22.42 1.59 1.77
CA LEU A 166 -21.71 2.40 2.77
C LEU A 166 -22.64 3.04 3.80
N LEU A 167 -23.93 3.27 3.48
CA LEU A 167 -24.90 3.88 4.39
C LEU A 167 -25.21 3.03 5.63
N ILE A 168 -24.99 1.70 5.55
CA ILE A 168 -25.28 0.74 6.63
C ILE A 168 -24.01 0.10 7.21
N GLN A 169 -22.84 0.49 6.74
CA GLN A 169 -21.54 0.02 7.21
C GLN A 169 -20.96 0.97 8.27
N PRO A 170 -19.91 0.57 9.01
CA PRO A 170 -19.20 1.49 9.88
C PRO A 170 -18.70 2.71 9.10
N ALA A 171 -18.82 3.90 9.70
CA ALA A 171 -18.51 5.16 9.04
C ALA A 171 -17.03 5.25 8.61
N TYR A 172 -16.11 4.61 9.34
CA TYR A 172 -14.69 4.57 8.99
C TYR A 172 -14.45 4.01 7.59
N VAL A 173 -15.25 3.05 7.12
CA VAL A 173 -15.11 2.45 5.78
C VAL A 173 -15.30 3.51 4.69
N THR A 174 -16.21 4.47 4.90
CA THR A 174 -16.42 5.60 3.98
C THR A 174 -15.26 6.58 4.03
N HIS A 175 -14.72 6.87 5.22
CA HIS A 175 -13.57 7.77 5.37
C HIS A 175 -12.32 7.17 4.73
N GLU A 176 -12.13 5.86 4.85
CA GLU A 176 -11.07 5.13 4.15
C GLU A 176 -11.22 5.21 2.63
N LEU A 177 -12.43 5.12 2.08
CA LEU A 177 -12.67 5.36 0.66
C LEU A 177 -12.25 6.79 0.24
N LEU A 178 -12.63 7.78 1.03
CA LEU A 178 -12.36 9.19 0.72
C LEU A 178 -10.88 9.57 0.85
N HIS A 179 -10.13 8.87 1.70
CA HIS A 179 -8.78 9.28 2.10
C HIS A 179 -7.68 8.24 1.86
N CYS A 180 -7.93 6.97 2.16
CA CYS A 180 -6.95 5.89 2.03
C CYS A 180 -6.93 5.33 0.61
N VAL A 181 -8.11 5.02 0.05
CA VAL A 181 -8.23 4.49 -1.33
C VAL A 181 -7.62 5.47 -2.33
N ARG A 182 -7.99 6.76 -2.27
CA ARG A 182 -7.43 7.79 -3.15
C ARG A 182 -5.90 7.84 -3.15
N LYS A 183 -5.27 7.77 -1.99
CA LYS A 183 -3.80 7.79 -1.86
C LYS A 183 -3.17 6.51 -2.38
N THR A 184 -3.78 5.38 -2.05
CA THR A 184 -3.29 4.05 -2.40
C THR A 184 -3.30 3.81 -3.91
N VAL A 185 -4.37 4.22 -4.60
CA VAL A 185 -4.45 4.05 -6.06
C VAL A 185 -3.60 5.07 -6.80
N LEU A 186 -3.39 6.27 -6.24
CA LEU A 186 -2.58 7.32 -6.86
C LEU A 186 -1.08 7.00 -6.82
N ALA A 187 -0.62 6.39 -5.73
CA ALA A 187 0.78 6.05 -5.52
C ALA A 187 0.90 4.68 -4.82
N PRO A 188 0.56 3.58 -5.51
CA PRO A 188 0.72 2.25 -4.95
C PRO A 188 2.21 1.93 -4.80
N GLU A 189 2.57 1.30 -3.69
CA GLU A 189 3.89 0.69 -3.49
C GLU A 189 3.99 -0.59 -4.33
N HIS A 190 2.91 -1.38 -4.35
CA HIS A 190 2.79 -2.59 -5.15
C HIS A 190 1.45 -2.63 -5.88
N THR A 191 1.46 -3.09 -7.13
CA THR A 191 0.26 -3.34 -7.91
C THR A 191 0.26 -4.80 -8.36
N PHE A 192 -0.86 -5.47 -8.16
CA PHE A 192 -1.05 -6.85 -8.62
C PHE A 192 -2.17 -6.92 -9.64
N LYS A 193 -2.02 -7.87 -10.56
CA LYS A 193 -3.06 -8.30 -11.48
C LYS A 193 -3.39 -9.77 -11.20
N GLY A 194 -4.64 -10.13 -11.43
CA GLY A 194 -5.11 -11.50 -11.28
C GLY A 194 -5.54 -11.82 -9.86
N LEU A 195 -6.79 -11.49 -9.49
CA LEU A 195 -7.28 -11.82 -8.14
C LEU A 195 -7.59 -13.31 -8.07
N LYS A 196 -6.92 -14.04 -7.18
CA LYS A 196 -7.12 -15.48 -6.97
C LYS A 196 -8.45 -15.75 -6.26
N ARG A 197 -9.52 -15.83 -7.06
CA ARG A 197 -10.88 -16.17 -6.63
C ARG A 197 -11.28 -17.60 -6.97
N GLY A 198 -10.44 -18.31 -7.74
CA GLY A 198 -10.65 -19.69 -8.17
C GLY A 198 -11.25 -19.78 -9.58
N ASN A 199 -11.20 -20.98 -10.17
CA ASN A 199 -11.55 -21.19 -11.60
C ASN A 199 -13.01 -20.84 -11.94
N ASP A 200 -13.91 -21.00 -10.98
CA ASP A 200 -15.35 -20.73 -11.17
C ASP A 200 -15.76 -19.29 -10.82
N ALA A 201 -14.81 -18.44 -10.43
CA ALA A 201 -15.10 -17.04 -10.13
C ALA A 201 -15.37 -16.25 -11.43
N PRO A 202 -16.17 -15.17 -11.38
CA PRO A 202 -16.37 -14.32 -12.53
C PRO A 202 -15.05 -13.87 -13.17
N ASN A 203 -14.92 -14.02 -14.50
CA ASN A 203 -13.72 -13.63 -15.25
C ASN A 203 -13.31 -12.17 -15.01
N ARG A 204 -14.26 -11.29 -14.66
CA ARG A 204 -13.95 -9.90 -14.29
C ARG A 204 -13.10 -9.77 -13.02
N LEU A 205 -13.26 -10.69 -12.07
CA LEU A 205 -12.51 -10.72 -10.83
C LEU A 205 -11.15 -11.38 -11.01
N ASN A 206 -11.10 -12.53 -11.70
CA ASN A 206 -9.83 -13.19 -12.01
C ASN A 206 -8.93 -12.34 -12.91
N GLY A 207 -9.47 -11.38 -13.68
CA GLY A 207 -8.68 -10.36 -14.40
C GLY A 207 -8.50 -9.04 -13.67
N GLY A 208 -8.89 -8.97 -12.39
CA GLY A 208 -8.91 -7.76 -11.58
C GLY A 208 -7.53 -7.33 -11.08
N TRP A 209 -7.53 -6.24 -10.32
CA TRP A 209 -6.36 -5.53 -9.84
C TRP A 209 -6.39 -5.40 -8.32
N ALA A 210 -5.22 -5.35 -7.70
CA ALA A 210 -5.06 -4.92 -6.32
C ALA A 210 -3.95 -3.86 -6.22
N PHE A 211 -4.25 -2.74 -5.56
CA PHE A 211 -3.31 -1.66 -5.29
C PHE A 211 -2.97 -1.68 -3.80
N CYS A 212 -1.69 -1.77 -3.48
CA CYS A 212 -1.18 -1.86 -2.11
C CYS A 212 -0.31 -0.65 -1.81
N ALA A 213 -0.52 -0.01 -0.67
CA ALA A 213 0.32 1.08 -0.18
C ALA A 213 0.23 1.22 1.34
N LYS A 214 1.06 2.08 1.92
CA LYS A 214 0.99 2.45 3.35
C LYS A 214 0.58 3.92 3.51
N PRO A 215 -0.73 4.26 3.40
CA PRO A 215 -1.21 5.59 3.73
C PRO A 215 -0.78 5.97 5.15
N ARG A 216 -0.36 7.22 5.37
CA ARG A 216 0.13 7.67 6.69
C ARG A 216 -0.92 7.73 7.80
N LYS A 217 -2.20 7.57 7.45
CA LYS A 217 -3.33 7.81 8.34
C LYS A 217 -4.41 6.77 8.08
N ALA A 218 -5.03 6.29 9.16
CA ALA A 218 -6.34 5.67 9.16
C ALA A 218 -7.35 6.66 9.75
N TYR A 219 -8.63 6.29 9.79
CA TYR A 219 -9.72 7.22 10.12
C TYR A 219 -10.71 6.58 11.08
N HIS A 220 -11.10 7.33 12.09
CA HIS A 220 -12.16 6.94 13.00
C HIS A 220 -13.55 7.08 12.35
N ASN A 221 -14.58 6.54 12.99
CA ASN A 221 -15.97 6.69 12.52
C ASN A 221 -16.42 8.15 12.40
N ASP A 222 -15.93 9.04 13.25
CA ASP A 222 -16.21 10.48 13.19
C ASP A 222 -15.42 11.22 12.09
N GLY A 223 -14.55 10.51 11.37
CA GLY A 223 -13.69 11.05 10.31
C GLY A 223 -12.39 11.68 10.81
N THR A 224 -12.12 11.64 12.12
CA THR A 224 -10.86 12.13 12.65
C THR A 224 -9.71 11.18 12.25
N PRO A 225 -8.59 11.72 11.72
CA PRO A 225 -7.48 10.87 11.31
C PRO A 225 -6.64 10.44 12.51
N PHE A 226 -6.19 9.19 12.51
CA PHE A 226 -5.18 8.66 13.44
C PHE A 226 -4.00 8.03 12.69
N PRO A 227 -2.87 7.73 13.35
CA PRO A 227 -1.74 7.07 12.70
C PRO A 227 -2.15 5.78 11.98
N ALA A 228 -1.49 5.47 10.88
CA ALA A 228 -1.69 4.19 10.22
C ALA A 228 -1.40 3.03 11.20
N PRO A 229 -2.17 1.93 11.17
CA PRO A 229 -1.89 0.78 12.02
C PRO A 229 -0.51 0.18 11.74
N ASP A 230 0.20 -0.20 12.80
CA ASP A 230 1.52 -0.80 12.69
C ASP A 230 1.46 -2.15 11.95
N ASN A 231 2.48 -2.43 11.12
CA ASN A 231 2.62 -3.68 10.36
C ASN A 231 1.40 -4.01 9.49
N MET A 232 0.76 -2.98 8.91
CA MET A 232 -0.37 -3.13 7.99
C MET A 232 -0.09 -2.43 6.65
N VAL A 233 -0.71 -2.97 5.61
CA VAL A 233 -0.76 -2.45 4.24
C VAL A 233 -2.23 -2.22 3.89
N PHE A 234 -2.54 -1.08 3.31
CA PHE A 234 -3.88 -0.81 2.80
C PHE A 234 -4.00 -1.35 1.38
N VAL A 235 -5.04 -2.16 1.13
CA VAL A 235 -5.25 -2.83 -0.16
C VAL A 235 -6.57 -2.39 -0.76
N VAL A 236 -6.55 -1.95 -2.02
CA VAL A 236 -7.74 -1.60 -2.81
C VAL A 236 -7.91 -2.63 -3.91
N TYR A 237 -9.07 -3.27 -4.00
CA TYR A 237 -9.38 -4.25 -5.02
C TYR A 237 -10.31 -3.66 -6.08
N ALA A 238 -9.96 -3.87 -7.35
CA ALA A 238 -10.79 -3.48 -8.48
C ALA A 238 -10.97 -4.65 -9.45
N ASP A 239 -12.09 -4.69 -10.17
CA ASP A 239 -12.28 -5.68 -11.22
C ASP A 239 -11.52 -5.27 -12.50
N LYS A 240 -11.52 -6.16 -13.51
CA LYS A 240 -10.86 -5.88 -14.80
C LYS A 240 -11.47 -4.66 -15.54
N GLU A 241 -12.68 -4.28 -15.17
CA GLU A 241 -13.47 -3.18 -15.75
C GLU A 241 -13.27 -1.88 -14.96
N GLN A 242 -12.31 -1.85 -14.02
CA GLN A 242 -11.89 -0.68 -13.25
C GLN A 242 -12.93 -0.24 -12.20
N HIS A 243 -13.76 -1.16 -11.71
CA HIS A 243 -14.62 -0.88 -10.57
C HIS A 243 -13.99 -1.37 -9.26
N VAL A 244 -13.79 -0.44 -8.33
CA VAL A 244 -13.42 -0.72 -6.95
C VAL A 244 -14.63 -1.27 -6.23
N PHE A 245 -14.48 -2.46 -5.64
CA PHE A 245 -15.56 -3.17 -4.96
C PHE A 245 -15.18 -3.55 -3.50
N ASP A 246 -13.94 -3.30 -3.09
CA ASP A 246 -13.43 -3.71 -1.79
C ASP A 246 -12.15 -2.95 -1.42
N TRP A 247 -11.96 -2.62 -0.14
CA TRP A 247 -10.75 -2.01 0.40
C TRP A 247 -10.62 -2.28 1.88
N ASP A 248 -9.42 -2.65 2.34
CA ASP A 248 -9.17 -2.94 3.75
C ASP A 248 -7.71 -2.70 4.13
N TRP A 249 -7.45 -2.46 5.42
CA TRP A 249 -6.14 -2.75 6.01
C TRP A 249 -5.91 -4.25 6.10
N VAL A 250 -4.71 -4.71 5.73
CA VAL A 250 -4.31 -6.12 5.77
C VAL A 250 -2.95 -6.20 6.45
N LYS A 251 -2.70 -7.25 7.24
CA LYS A 251 -1.38 -7.51 7.84
C LYS A 251 -0.30 -7.48 6.75
N GLU A 252 0.78 -6.79 7.02
CA GLU A 252 1.96 -6.74 6.16
C GLU A 252 2.76 -8.04 6.27
N ASP A 253 3.41 -8.47 5.20
CA ASP A 253 4.39 -9.55 5.25
C ASP A 253 5.65 -9.07 5.99
N PRO A 254 6.04 -9.70 7.13
CA PRO A 254 7.20 -9.25 7.89
C PRO A 254 8.53 -9.41 7.13
N ASN A 255 8.58 -10.23 6.08
CA ASN A 255 9.78 -10.45 5.28
C ASN A 255 9.85 -9.53 4.06
N GLU A 256 8.72 -8.96 3.64
CA GLU A 256 8.61 -8.19 2.41
C GLU A 256 7.76 -6.93 2.67
N PRO A 257 8.38 -5.83 3.13
CA PRO A 257 7.68 -4.58 3.42
C PRO A 257 6.88 -4.06 2.23
N GLY A 258 5.69 -3.52 2.48
CA GLY A 258 4.74 -3.04 1.47
C GLY A 258 3.81 -4.11 0.92
N TYR A 259 4.10 -5.39 1.13
CA TYR A 259 3.27 -6.49 0.66
C TYR A 259 2.25 -6.94 1.70
N PRO A 260 1.00 -7.26 1.29
CA PRO A 260 0.06 -7.90 2.19
C PRO A 260 0.48 -9.35 2.47
N LEU A 261 0.27 -9.78 3.70
CA LEU A 261 0.42 -11.16 4.13
C LEU A 261 -0.39 -12.08 3.20
N ASP A 262 0.23 -13.19 2.82
CA ASP A 262 -0.31 -14.19 1.90
C ASP A 262 -0.59 -13.66 0.49
N ARG A 263 0.18 -12.68 -0.01
CA ARG A 263 0.00 -12.14 -1.38
C ARG A 263 -0.10 -13.24 -2.44
N GLN A 264 0.68 -14.32 -2.29
CA GLN A 264 0.70 -15.44 -3.24
C GLN A 264 -0.63 -16.21 -3.27
N LEU A 265 -1.40 -16.19 -2.18
CA LEU A 265 -2.74 -16.75 -2.14
C LEU A 265 -3.80 -15.76 -2.65
N ARG A 266 -3.47 -14.46 -2.70
CA ARG A 266 -4.39 -13.37 -3.09
C ARG A 266 -4.30 -13.03 -4.57
N PHE A 267 -3.10 -13.07 -5.14
CA PHE A 267 -2.81 -12.49 -6.46
C PHE A 267 -1.96 -13.41 -7.34
N GLU A 268 -2.01 -13.19 -8.65
CA GLU A 268 -1.18 -13.86 -9.65
C GLU A 268 0.14 -13.10 -9.84
N ASP A 269 0.12 -12.00 -10.60
CA ASP A 269 1.32 -11.31 -11.05
C ASP A 269 1.45 -9.94 -10.39
N GLU A 270 2.66 -9.63 -9.90
CA GLU A 270 3.03 -8.25 -9.62
C GLU A 270 3.35 -7.53 -10.93
N VAL A 271 2.80 -6.33 -11.10
CA VAL A 271 2.90 -5.55 -12.34
C VAL A 271 3.39 -4.14 -12.01
N ALA A 272 4.21 -3.60 -12.91
CA ALA A 272 4.66 -2.23 -12.79
C ALA A 272 3.48 -1.26 -12.88
N HIS A 273 3.45 -0.24 -12.02
CA HIS A 273 2.49 0.85 -12.11
C HIS A 273 2.94 1.84 -13.20
N GLU A 274 2.53 1.59 -14.44
CA GLU A 274 3.04 2.31 -15.62
C GLU A 274 2.28 3.59 -15.97
N ARG A 275 1.11 3.82 -15.39
CA ARG A 275 0.26 4.99 -15.69
C ARG A 275 -0.42 5.49 -14.42
N ASP A 276 -0.64 6.80 -14.36
CA ASP A 276 -1.40 7.42 -13.28
C ASP A 276 -2.76 6.75 -13.13
N THR A 277 -3.12 6.44 -11.88
CA THR A 277 -4.42 5.86 -11.55
C THR A 277 -5.15 6.79 -10.61
N VAL A 278 -6.40 7.08 -10.96
CA VAL A 278 -7.27 7.96 -10.18
C VAL A 278 -8.58 7.25 -9.90
N ILE A 279 -9.23 7.60 -8.79
CA ILE A 279 -10.58 7.13 -8.48
C ILE A 279 -11.58 8.28 -8.62
N GLU A 280 -12.59 8.06 -9.45
CA GLU A 280 -13.73 8.94 -9.62
C GLU A 280 -14.76 8.62 -8.53
N LEU A 281 -15.01 9.60 -7.67
CA LEU A 281 -15.98 9.51 -6.58
C LEU A 281 -17.02 10.63 -6.71
N PRO A 282 -18.29 10.38 -6.31
CA PRO A 282 -19.28 11.44 -6.20
C PRO A 282 -18.79 12.61 -5.36
N LYS A 283 -19.28 13.83 -5.67
CA LYS A 283 -18.91 15.06 -4.93
C LYS A 283 -19.24 14.97 -3.43
N LYS A 284 -20.26 14.20 -3.08
CA LYS A 284 -20.69 13.97 -1.70
C LYS A 284 -20.95 12.47 -1.54
N ILE A 285 -20.26 11.86 -0.59
CA ILE A 285 -20.54 10.53 -0.08
C ILE A 285 -20.82 10.73 1.41
N GLN A 286 -21.98 10.27 1.88
CA GLN A 286 -22.34 10.37 3.28
C GLN A 286 -21.78 9.17 4.02
N PRO A 287 -21.03 9.36 5.13
CA PRO A 287 -20.69 8.26 6.02
C PRO A 287 -21.96 7.59 6.54
N GLY A 288 -21.96 6.27 6.58
CA GLY A 288 -23.07 5.49 7.11
C GLY A 288 -23.16 5.49 8.62
N SER A 289 -24.21 4.83 9.10
CA SER A 289 -24.32 4.39 10.49
C SER A 289 -24.49 2.88 10.44
N LEU A 290 -23.66 2.15 11.17
CA LEU A 290 -23.72 0.69 11.19
C LEU A 290 -25.14 0.22 11.55
N ASP A 291 -25.68 -0.67 10.72
CA ASP A 291 -26.87 -1.45 11.03
C ASP A 291 -26.46 -2.94 11.09
N PRO A 292 -26.20 -3.49 12.29
CA PRO A 292 -25.68 -4.85 12.42
C PRO A 292 -26.70 -5.92 11.99
N SER A 293 -27.99 -5.56 11.87
CA SER A 293 -29.04 -6.47 11.37
C SER A 293 -29.01 -6.64 9.85
N LYS A 294 -28.19 -5.85 9.15
CA LYS A 294 -28.08 -5.87 7.69
C LYS A 294 -26.72 -6.38 7.24
N ALA A 295 -26.74 -7.02 6.09
CA ALA A 295 -25.57 -7.35 5.30
C ALA A 295 -25.76 -6.79 3.89
N CYS A 296 -24.65 -6.60 3.19
CA CYS A 296 -24.65 -6.09 1.83
C CYS A 296 -23.94 -7.08 0.90
N TYR A 297 -24.40 -7.18 -0.34
CA TYR A 297 -23.80 -8.03 -1.36
C TYR A 297 -23.29 -7.16 -2.50
N SER A 298 -21.97 -7.09 -2.70
CA SER A 298 -21.40 -6.42 -3.86
C SER A 298 -21.47 -7.35 -5.07
N SER A 299 -22.27 -6.98 -6.07
CA SER A 299 -22.39 -7.78 -7.29
C SER A 299 -21.07 -7.82 -8.05
N LEU A 300 -20.36 -6.70 -8.14
CA LEU A 300 -19.07 -6.60 -8.82
C LEU A 300 -18.01 -7.46 -8.15
N GLY A 301 -17.94 -7.40 -6.82
CA GLY A 301 -16.99 -8.18 -6.00
C GLY A 301 -17.35 -9.65 -5.76
N ASP A 302 -18.59 -10.06 -6.10
CA ASP A 302 -19.19 -11.35 -5.72
C ASP A 302 -18.92 -11.68 -4.25
N CYS A 303 -19.29 -10.74 -3.37
CA CYS A 303 -19.01 -10.86 -1.95
C CYS A 303 -20.09 -10.26 -1.06
N ILE A 304 -20.33 -10.92 0.07
CA ILE A 304 -21.14 -10.41 1.17
C ILE A 304 -20.23 -9.72 2.18
N PHE A 305 -20.62 -8.54 2.65
CA PHE A 305 -20.04 -7.87 3.80
C PHE A 305 -21.07 -7.85 4.94
N CYS A 306 -20.63 -8.20 6.14
CA CYS A 306 -21.45 -8.17 7.34
C CYS A 306 -20.61 -7.66 8.51
N TYR A 307 -21.06 -6.59 9.14
CA TYR A 307 -20.43 -5.99 10.32
C TYR A 307 -21.35 -6.19 11.52
N VAL A 308 -20.76 -6.57 12.65
CA VAL A 308 -21.46 -6.82 13.91
C VAL A 308 -21.11 -5.79 14.98
N ALA A 309 -20.01 -5.05 14.78
CA ALA A 309 -19.58 -3.92 15.58
C ALA A 309 -18.98 -2.83 14.68
N ASP A 310 -18.93 -1.60 15.16
CA ASP A 310 -18.47 -0.42 14.40
C ASP A 310 -17.01 -0.03 14.69
N ASP A 311 -16.29 -0.80 15.52
CA ASP A 311 -14.88 -0.57 15.80
C ASP A 311 -14.03 -0.63 14.52
N GLU A 312 -13.01 0.22 14.43
CA GLU A 312 -12.08 0.24 13.30
C GLU A 312 -11.34 -1.09 13.19
N ALA A 313 -11.13 -1.56 11.95
CA ALA A 313 -10.76 -2.95 11.71
C ALA A 313 -9.64 -3.16 10.69
N PHE A 314 -9.03 -4.34 10.74
CA PHE A 314 -8.24 -4.91 9.67
C PHE A 314 -8.81 -6.25 9.19
N ALA A 315 -8.53 -6.58 7.94
CA ALA A 315 -8.96 -7.81 7.28
C ALA A 315 -7.92 -8.94 7.43
N GLU A 316 -8.35 -10.04 8.04
CA GLU A 316 -7.61 -11.29 8.17
C GLU A 316 -8.22 -12.35 7.25
N ARG A 317 -7.39 -12.95 6.37
CA ARG A 317 -7.87 -14.01 5.49
C ARG A 317 -7.88 -15.33 6.23
N ILE A 318 -9.02 -16.01 6.26
CA ILE A 318 -9.16 -17.34 6.87
C ILE A 318 -8.95 -18.43 5.82
N ASN A 319 -9.52 -18.25 4.62
CA ASN A 319 -9.31 -19.14 3.48
C ASN A 319 -9.61 -18.40 2.16
N SER A 320 -9.79 -19.12 1.05
CA SER A 320 -10.04 -18.49 -0.24
C SER A 320 -11.32 -17.64 -0.26
N ASP A 321 -12.32 -18.04 0.52
CA ASP A 321 -13.69 -17.53 0.47
C ASP A 321 -14.06 -16.68 1.68
N LEU A 322 -13.42 -16.87 2.83
CA LEU A 322 -13.71 -16.15 4.06
C LEU A 322 -12.58 -15.19 4.44
N THR A 323 -12.96 -13.95 4.71
CA THR A 323 -12.13 -12.93 5.36
C THR A 323 -12.88 -12.42 6.57
N VAL A 324 -12.17 -12.22 7.66
CA VAL A 324 -12.76 -11.74 8.91
C VAL A 324 -12.17 -10.39 9.25
N PHE A 325 -13.00 -9.49 9.77
CA PHE A 325 -12.58 -8.18 10.22
C PHE A 325 -12.35 -8.24 11.73
N ARG A 326 -11.13 -7.89 12.14
CA ARG A 326 -10.73 -7.81 13.55
C ARG A 326 -10.49 -6.38 13.94
N LYS A 327 -10.86 -6.04 15.17
CA LYS A 327 -10.63 -4.72 15.75
C LYS A 327 -9.15 -4.33 15.71
N LEU A 328 -8.84 -3.07 15.43
CA LEU A 328 -7.47 -2.57 15.52
C LEU A 328 -7.00 -2.57 16.98
N GLY A 329 -5.86 -3.20 17.25
CA GLY A 329 -5.27 -3.30 18.59
C GLY A 329 -5.89 -4.35 19.51
N ALA A 330 -6.85 -5.14 19.03
CA ALA A 330 -7.48 -6.23 19.78
C ALA A 330 -7.78 -7.43 18.86
N ASP A 331 -8.05 -8.61 19.43
CA ASP A 331 -8.38 -9.80 18.65
C ASP A 331 -9.90 -9.99 18.44
N ASP A 332 -10.70 -9.04 18.91
CA ASP A 332 -12.17 -9.09 18.82
C ASP A 332 -12.64 -9.02 17.35
N PHE A 333 -13.70 -9.79 17.06
CA PHE A 333 -14.34 -9.80 15.75
C PHE A 333 -15.35 -8.66 15.62
N VAL A 334 -15.24 -7.91 14.53
CA VAL A 334 -16.15 -6.78 14.25
C VAL A 334 -16.99 -7.02 13.00
N GLY A 335 -16.64 -8.00 12.19
CA GLY A 335 -17.39 -8.38 10.99
C GLY A 335 -16.68 -9.44 10.17
N PHE A 336 -17.21 -9.71 8.99
CA PHE A 336 -16.60 -10.63 8.03
C PHE A 336 -17.08 -10.33 6.60
N LYS A 337 -16.38 -10.97 5.66
CA LYS A 337 -16.65 -10.95 4.23
C LYS A 337 -16.58 -12.37 3.66
N VAL A 338 -17.64 -12.77 2.97
CA VAL A 338 -17.69 -14.02 2.21
C VAL A 338 -17.56 -13.71 0.73
N LYS A 339 -16.65 -14.38 0.03
CA LYS A 339 -16.30 -14.20 -1.39
C LYS A 339 -16.82 -15.39 -2.19
N ASN A 340 -17.00 -15.22 -3.50
CA ASN A 340 -17.48 -16.28 -4.40
C ASN A 340 -18.89 -16.77 -4.02
N VAL A 341 -19.76 -15.86 -3.57
CA VAL A 341 -21.08 -16.19 -3.02
C VAL A 341 -21.94 -16.89 -4.06
N LEU A 342 -21.90 -16.44 -5.31
CA LEU A 342 -22.63 -17.10 -6.40
C LEU A 342 -22.18 -18.54 -6.60
N ARG A 343 -20.87 -18.82 -6.53
CA ARG A 343 -20.34 -20.19 -6.62
C ARG A 343 -20.82 -21.03 -5.43
N ILE A 344 -20.69 -20.50 -4.21
CA ILE A 344 -21.05 -21.21 -2.97
C ILE A 344 -22.53 -21.60 -3.00
N VAL A 345 -23.42 -20.65 -3.30
CA VAL A 345 -24.88 -20.89 -3.35
C VAL A 345 -25.25 -21.86 -4.46
N ARG A 346 -24.54 -21.85 -5.60
CA ARG A 346 -24.75 -22.84 -6.67
C ARG A 346 -24.31 -24.24 -6.26
N GLN A 347 -23.29 -24.39 -5.42
CA GLN A 347 -22.74 -25.70 -5.07
C GLN A 347 -23.48 -26.35 -3.90
N ASP A 348 -23.97 -25.57 -2.93
CA ASP A 348 -24.69 -26.10 -1.76
C ASP A 348 -26.21 -26.11 -1.96
N LYS A 349 -26.76 -27.33 -2.18
CA LYS A 349 -28.20 -27.58 -2.35
C LYS A 349 -29.06 -27.26 -1.11
N SER A 350 -28.46 -27.08 0.06
CA SER A 350 -29.18 -26.74 1.30
C SER A 350 -29.52 -25.25 1.40
N VAL A 351 -28.88 -24.39 0.60
CA VAL A 351 -29.27 -22.98 0.49
C VAL A 351 -30.57 -22.92 -0.30
N ARG A 352 -31.70 -23.00 0.41
CA ARG A 352 -33.03 -22.89 -0.18
C ARG A 352 -33.31 -21.45 -0.55
N LEU A 353 -33.47 -21.20 -1.85
CA LEU A 353 -33.90 -19.94 -2.40
C LEU A 353 -35.43 -19.87 -2.24
N ALA A 354 -35.93 -18.93 -1.43
CA ALA A 354 -37.38 -18.72 -1.34
C ALA A 354 -37.92 -18.03 -2.62
N ASP A 355 -39.18 -18.31 -2.97
CA ASP A 355 -39.83 -17.86 -4.22
C ASP A 355 -40.14 -16.34 -4.28
N ALA A 356 -39.96 -15.79 -5.50
CA ALA A 356 -40.36 -14.46 -6.03
C ALA A 356 -39.51 -13.21 -5.70
N PRO A 357 -39.49 -12.19 -6.59
CA PRO A 357 -38.58 -12.06 -7.74
C PRO A 357 -37.13 -11.67 -7.35
N GLY A 358 -36.69 -11.90 -6.10
CA GLY A 358 -35.31 -11.69 -5.67
C GLY A 358 -34.79 -12.89 -4.89
N LEU A 359 -33.57 -13.33 -5.18
CA LEU A 359 -32.89 -14.43 -4.49
C LEU A 359 -32.40 -13.95 -3.10
N ALA A 360 -33.31 -13.87 -2.14
CA ALA A 360 -32.93 -13.57 -0.76
C ALA A 360 -32.27 -14.81 -0.14
N VAL A 361 -31.02 -14.68 0.30
CA VAL A 361 -30.29 -15.73 1.03
C VAL A 361 -29.91 -15.24 2.42
N SER A 362 -30.03 -16.13 3.40
CA SER A 362 -29.56 -15.87 4.75
C SER A 362 -28.04 -15.99 4.83
N VAL A 363 -27.39 -15.05 5.52
CA VAL A 363 -25.93 -14.99 5.60
C VAL A 363 -25.34 -16.18 6.37
N ASP A 364 -26.00 -16.64 7.43
CA ASP A 364 -25.61 -17.85 8.17
C ASP A 364 -25.60 -19.11 7.28
N ALA A 365 -26.57 -19.25 6.37
CA ALA A 365 -26.65 -20.36 5.42
C ALA A 365 -25.47 -20.32 4.43
N VAL A 366 -25.08 -19.13 3.97
CA VAL A 366 -23.89 -18.96 3.12
C VAL A 366 -22.61 -19.29 3.89
N LEU A 367 -22.49 -18.88 5.16
CA LEU A 367 -21.34 -19.24 6.00
C LEU A 367 -21.24 -20.75 6.21
N LEU A 368 -22.36 -21.42 6.51
CA LEU A 368 -22.42 -22.87 6.66
C LEU A 368 -22.06 -23.59 5.35
N ALA A 369 -22.56 -23.11 4.21
CA ALA A 369 -22.18 -23.64 2.90
C ALA A 369 -20.68 -23.46 2.62
N THR A 370 -20.13 -22.30 2.99
CA THR A 370 -18.69 -22.05 2.87
C THR A 370 -17.88 -23.04 3.72
N LEU A 371 -18.28 -23.28 4.98
CA LEU A 371 -17.62 -24.25 5.84
C LEU A 371 -17.61 -25.67 5.22
N LYS A 372 -18.73 -26.10 4.62
CA LYS A 372 -18.80 -27.42 3.97
C LYS A 372 -17.86 -27.56 2.77
N LEU A 373 -17.57 -26.47 2.06
CA LEU A 373 -16.63 -26.44 0.94
C LEU A 373 -15.17 -26.42 1.40
N HIS A 374 -14.93 -26.01 2.65
CA HIS A 374 -13.61 -25.91 3.27
C HIS A 374 -13.51 -26.83 4.49
N GLN A 375 -13.67 -28.15 4.29
CA GLN A 375 -13.74 -29.13 5.40
C GLN A 375 -12.47 -29.17 6.25
N ASP A 376 -11.34 -28.77 5.70
CA ASP A 376 -10.05 -28.69 6.39
C ASP A 376 -9.85 -27.37 7.16
N ALA A 377 -10.78 -26.41 7.04
CA ALA A 377 -10.68 -25.13 7.74
C ALA A 377 -11.10 -25.23 9.22
N SER A 378 -10.61 -24.29 10.03
CA SER A 378 -10.98 -24.22 11.45
C SER A 378 -12.47 -23.94 11.64
N VAL A 379 -13.19 -24.96 12.13
CA VAL A 379 -14.62 -24.90 12.46
C VAL A 379 -14.92 -23.82 13.51
N GLN A 380 -13.94 -23.50 14.38
CA GLN A 380 -14.13 -22.58 15.49
C GLN A 380 -14.47 -21.16 15.04
N VAL A 381 -13.80 -20.64 13.99
CA VAL A 381 -14.08 -19.29 13.47
C VAL A 381 -15.51 -19.19 12.96
N TYR A 382 -15.97 -20.18 12.19
CA TYR A 382 -17.34 -20.22 11.68
C TYR A 382 -18.38 -20.27 12.81
N ILE A 383 -18.15 -21.08 13.85
CA ILE A 383 -19.03 -21.14 15.02
C ILE A 383 -19.14 -19.77 15.70
N LEU A 384 -18.01 -19.06 15.87
CA LEU A 384 -18.00 -17.74 16.50
C LEU A 384 -18.76 -16.71 15.66
N LEU A 385 -18.57 -16.71 14.34
CA LEU A 385 -19.30 -15.82 13.44
C LEU A 385 -20.82 -16.10 13.46
N ILE A 386 -21.22 -17.36 13.40
CA ILE A 386 -22.64 -17.75 13.44
C ILE A 386 -23.27 -17.34 14.78
N ARG A 387 -22.56 -17.53 15.90
CA ARG A 387 -23.03 -17.08 17.23
C ARG A 387 -23.17 -15.57 17.30
N ALA A 388 -22.23 -14.82 16.74
CA ALA A 388 -22.32 -13.37 16.66
C ALA A 388 -23.58 -12.94 15.88
N LEU A 389 -23.87 -13.58 14.74
CA LEU A 389 -25.10 -13.31 13.98
C LEU A 389 -26.37 -13.63 14.77
N ILE A 390 -26.41 -14.74 15.51
CA ILE A 390 -27.56 -15.09 16.35
C ILE A 390 -27.77 -14.04 17.45
N GLY A 391 -26.68 -13.50 18.03
CA GLY A 391 -26.75 -12.45 19.04
C GLY A 391 -27.42 -11.16 18.58
N ILE A 392 -27.47 -10.91 17.27
CA ILE A 392 -28.12 -9.73 16.67
C ILE A 392 -29.66 -9.90 16.58
N GLY A 393 -30.17 -11.12 16.82
CA GLY A 393 -31.59 -11.44 16.94
C GLY A 393 -32.20 -12.09 15.71
N ALA A 394 -31.80 -11.69 14.50
CA ALA A 394 -32.18 -12.35 13.25
C ALA A 394 -30.98 -12.39 12.29
N SER A 395 -30.81 -13.52 11.59
CA SER A 395 -29.75 -13.65 10.59
C SER A 395 -29.97 -12.65 9.45
N PRO A 396 -28.99 -11.79 9.14
CA PRO A 396 -29.10 -10.87 8.01
C PRO A 396 -29.35 -11.63 6.71
N THR A 397 -30.11 -11.01 5.80
CA THR A 397 -30.35 -11.55 4.46
C THR A 397 -29.82 -10.60 3.40
N VAL A 398 -29.27 -11.15 2.31
CA VAL A 398 -28.88 -10.38 1.12
C VAL A 398 -29.67 -10.83 -0.09
N ARG A 399 -29.86 -9.92 -1.06
CA ARG A 399 -30.45 -10.25 -2.36
C ARG A 399 -29.36 -10.48 -3.38
N LEU A 400 -29.38 -11.65 -4.02
CA LEU A 400 -28.49 -11.97 -5.13
C LEU A 400 -29.11 -11.53 -6.47
N PRO A 401 -28.28 -11.24 -7.50
CA PRO A 401 -28.75 -10.80 -8.81
C PRO A 401 -29.52 -11.91 -9.53
N GLU A 402 -30.49 -11.54 -10.37
CA GLU A 402 -31.43 -12.49 -11.00
C GLU A 402 -30.74 -13.54 -11.90
N ASP A 403 -29.63 -13.19 -12.53
CA ASP A 403 -28.84 -14.08 -13.38
C ASP A 403 -28.21 -15.24 -12.60
N ALA A 404 -28.02 -15.08 -11.28
CA ALA A 404 -27.67 -16.18 -10.40
C ALA A 404 -28.71 -17.31 -10.46
N ARG A 405 -29.99 -16.99 -10.71
CA ARG A 405 -31.09 -17.96 -10.84
C ARG A 405 -30.94 -18.82 -12.08
N LYS A 406 -30.64 -18.22 -13.24
CA LYS A 406 -30.53 -18.94 -14.52
C LYS A 406 -29.49 -20.05 -14.46
N ALA A 407 -28.39 -19.81 -13.75
CA ALA A 407 -27.33 -20.80 -13.54
C ALA A 407 -27.72 -21.92 -12.56
N ILE A 408 -28.69 -21.68 -11.67
CA ILE A 408 -29.17 -22.65 -10.67
C ILE A 408 -30.32 -23.49 -11.25
N SER A 409 -31.26 -22.88 -11.98
CA SER A 409 -32.44 -23.54 -12.55
C SER A 409 -32.18 -24.37 -13.83
N ALA A 410 -30.98 -24.26 -14.42
CA ALA A 410 -30.56 -25.10 -15.55
C ALA A 410 -30.02 -26.49 -15.12
N ARG A 411 -30.23 -26.87 -13.85
CA ARG A 411 -29.87 -28.14 -13.22
C ARG A 411 -31.14 -28.85 -12.77
#